data_AF-A0A442B8I2-F1
#
_entry.id   AF-A0A442B8I2-F1
#
_cell.length_a   1.000
_cell.length_b   1.000
_cell.length_c   1.000
_cell.angle_alpha   90.00
_cell.angle_beta   90.00
_cell.angle_gamma   90.00
#
_symmetry.space_group_name_H-M   'P 1'
#
loop_
_entity.id
_entity.type
_entity.pdbx_description
1 polymer ?
#
loop_
_entity_poly.entity_id
_entity_poly.type
_entity_poly.pdbx_seq_one_letter_code
_entity_poly.pdbx_strand_id
1 'polypeptide(L)' 'MKTTRKEAVGQLEAASSSRVRAVDDALLEKTVQLFEARTGRALTKEDARQVVENVSGFFRILAEWQKMN' A
#
# COMPACT_ATOMS: atom_id res chain seq x y z
N MET A 1 -32.58 10.71 -12.73
CA MET A 1 -31.77 9.49 -12.94
C MET A 1 -31.64 8.78 -11.60
N LYS A 2 -32.13 7.55 -11.46
CA LYS A 2 -32.03 6.76 -10.22
C LYS A 2 -30.87 5.78 -10.39
N THR A 3 -29.71 6.07 -9.80
CA THR A 3 -28.57 5.15 -9.80
C THR A 3 -28.96 3.87 -9.07
N THR A 4 -28.79 2.73 -9.73
CA THR A 4 -29.23 1.44 -9.22
C THR A 4 -28.30 0.98 -8.10
N ARG A 5 -28.82 0.45 -6.99
CA ARG A 5 -28.03 0.03 -5.81
C ARG A 5 -26.82 -0.87 -6.15
N LYS A 6 -26.93 -1.68 -7.21
CA LYS A 6 -25.83 -2.52 -7.72
C LYS A 6 -24.66 -1.71 -8.30
N GLU A 7 -24.90 -0.58 -8.94
CA GLU A 7 -23.86 0.29 -9.51
C GLU A 7 -23.11 1.05 -8.42
N ALA A 8 -23.82 1.51 -7.38
CA ALA A 8 -23.21 2.15 -6.22
C ALA A 8 -22.30 1.20 -5.44
N VAL A 9 -22.70 -0.07 -5.29
CA VAL A 9 -21.89 -1.12 -4.67
C VAL A 9 -20.67 -1.46 -5.54
N GLY A 10 -20.84 -1.58 -6.86
CA GLY A 10 -19.72 -1.80 -7.79
C GLY A 10 -18.68 -0.68 -7.78
N GLN A 11 -19.11 0.59 -7.67
CA GLN A 11 -18.21 1.74 -7.52
C GLN A 11 -17.52 1.77 -6.16
N LEU A 12 -18.19 1.40 -5.07
CA LEU A 12 -17.57 1.30 -3.74
C LEU A 12 -16.51 0.20 -3.71
N GLU A 13 -16.80 -0.97 -4.27
CA GLU A 13 -15.86 -2.10 -4.34
C GLU A 13 -14.68 -1.80 -5.25
N ALA A 14 -14.89 -1.14 -6.40
CA ALA A 14 -13.82 -0.71 -7.29
C ALA A 14 -12.94 0.38 -6.65
N ALA A 15 -13.54 1.35 -5.94
CA ALA A 15 -12.80 2.37 -5.20
C ALA A 15 -12.06 1.78 -3.99
N SER A 16 -12.63 0.77 -3.32
CA SER A 16 -11.98 0.06 -2.21
C SER A 16 -10.81 -0.79 -2.72
N SER A 17 -11.00 -1.52 -3.83
CA SER A 17 -9.96 -2.29 -4.52
C SER A 17 -8.85 -1.40 -5.10
N SER A 18 -9.21 -0.20 -5.59
CA SER A 18 -8.25 0.83 -6.03
C SER A 18 -7.47 1.41 -4.85
N ARG A 19 -8.12 1.63 -3.70
CA ARG A 19 -7.49 2.10 -2.46
C ARG A 19 -6.55 1.04 -1.85
N VAL A 20 -6.81 -0.25 -2.10
CA VAL A 20 -5.92 -1.36 -1.75
C VAL A 20 -4.67 -1.41 -2.65
N ARG A 21 -4.70 -0.84 -3.86
CA ARG A 21 -3.57 -0.85 -4.81
C ARG A 21 -2.73 0.42 -4.82
N ALA A 22 -3.26 1.56 -4.41
CA ALA A 22 -2.49 2.78 -4.26
C ALA A 22 -1.95 2.88 -2.82
N VAL A 23 -0.65 2.71 -2.65
CA VAL A 23 0.00 3.10 -1.39
C VAL A 23 -0.31 4.58 -1.17
N ASP A 24 -0.97 4.90 -0.05
CA ASP A 24 -1.37 6.27 0.26
C ASP A 24 -0.12 7.18 0.30
N ASP A 25 -0.22 8.37 -0.28
CA ASP A 25 0.85 9.35 -0.31
C ASP A 25 1.31 9.71 1.11
N ALA A 26 0.39 9.74 2.07
CA ALA A 26 0.71 9.97 3.48
C ALA A 26 1.57 8.85 4.07
N LEU A 27 1.43 7.60 3.60
CA LEU A 27 2.29 6.50 4.00
C LEU A 27 3.68 6.63 3.37
N LEU A 28 3.76 7.04 2.11
CA LEU A 28 5.04 7.25 1.43
C LEU A 28 5.85 8.36 2.11
N GLU A 29 5.22 9.48 2.46
CA GLU A 29 5.88 10.57 3.19
C GLU A 29 6.41 10.13 4.55
N LYS A 30 5.64 9.34 5.30
CA LYS A 30 6.10 8.77 6.58
C LYS A 30 7.27 7.80 6.39
N THR A 31 7.24 7.00 5.33
CA THR A 31 8.34 6.10 4.99
C THR A 31 9.61 6.89 4.66
N VAL A 32 9.52 7.97 3.88
CA VAL A 32 10.65 8.87 3.62
C VAL A 32 11.20 9.38 4.94
N GLN A 33 10.39 10.06 5.77
CA GLN A 33 10.85 10.66 7.02
C GLN A 33 11.54 9.65 7.95
N LEU A 34 10.95 8.46 8.11
CA LEU A 34 11.49 7.41 8.97
C LEU A 34 12.86 6.92 8.49
N PHE A 35 13.00 6.66 7.19
CA PHE A 35 14.21 6.07 6.65
C PHE A 35 15.31 7.10 6.41
N GLU A 36 14.98 8.35 6.09
CA GLU A 36 15.96 9.45 6.04
C GLU A 36 16.56 9.67 7.43
N ALA A 37 15.73 9.73 8.48
CA ALA A 37 16.19 9.89 9.86
C ALA A 37 17.09 8.72 10.32
N ARG A 38 16.83 7.50 9.85
CA ARG A 38 17.62 6.31 10.20
C ARG A 38 18.92 6.16 9.42
N THR A 39 18.91 6.54 8.14
CA THR A 39 20.02 6.24 7.23
C THR A 39 20.90 7.44 6.94
N GLY A 40 20.43 8.66 7.24
CA GLY A 40 21.11 9.91 6.90
C GLY A 40 21.16 10.20 5.40
N ARG A 41 20.43 9.42 4.58
CA ARG A 41 20.35 9.57 3.13
C ARG A 41 19.03 10.23 2.76
N ALA A 42 19.05 11.15 1.81
CA ALA A 42 17.83 11.68 1.21
C ALA A 42 17.13 10.58 0.39
N LEU A 43 15.81 10.48 0.52
CA LEU A 43 14.98 9.46 -0.12
C LEU A 43 13.88 10.11 -0.95
N THR A 44 13.69 9.60 -2.15
CA THR A 44 12.57 10.01 -3.00
C THR A 44 11.31 9.25 -2.61
N LYS A 45 10.16 9.75 -3.09
CA LYS A 45 8.87 9.06 -2.98
C LYS A 45 8.87 7.69 -3.70
N GLU A 46 9.68 7.53 -4.74
CA GLU A 46 9.89 6.25 -5.42
C GLU A 46 10.62 5.25 -4.50
N ASP A 47 11.69 5.70 -3.86
CA ASP A 47 12.43 4.87 -2.90
C ASP A 47 11.51 4.41 -1.75
N ALA A 48 10.68 5.32 -1.24
CA ALA A 48 9.68 4.98 -0.22
C ALA A 48 8.67 3.93 -0.71
N ARG A 49 8.26 3.97 -1.98
CA ARG A 49 7.36 2.95 -2.54
C ARG A 49 8.04 1.59 -2.60
N GLN A 50 9.30 1.55 -3.07
CA GLN A 50 10.08 0.31 -3.10
C GLN A 50 10.29 -0.26 -1.69
N VAL A 51 10.55 0.59 -0.70
CA VAL A 51 10.64 0.16 0.71
C VAL A 51 9.33 -0.49 1.18
N VAL A 52 8.19 0.15 0.92
CA VAL A 52 6.88 -0.38 1.31
C VAL A 52 6.60 -1.71 0.61
N GLU A 53 6.88 -1.81 -0.69
CA GLU A 53 6.70 -3.04 -1.46
C GLU A 53 7.60 -4.17 -0.95
N ASN A 54 8.87 -3.91 -0.71
CA ASN A 54 9.82 -4.90 -0.22
C ASN A 54 9.44 -5.42 1.17
N VAL A 55 9.09 -4.51 2.09
CA VAL A 55 8.71 -4.87 3.46
C VAL A 55 7.40 -5.67 3.46
N SER A 56 6.38 -5.20 2.76
CA SER A 56 5.10 -5.91 2.67
C SER A 56 5.22 -7.25 1.96
N GLY A 57 6.01 -7.33 0.89
CA GLY A 57 6.33 -8.55 0.16
C GLY A 57 7.05 -9.59 1.02
N PHE A 58 8.01 -9.16 1.85
CA PHE A 58 8.69 -10.04 2.80
C PHE A 58 7.71 -10.68 3.79
N PHE A 59 6.83 -9.89 4.41
CA PHE A 59 5.82 -10.42 5.33
C PHE A 59 4.78 -11.31 4.63
N ARG A 60 4.44 -11.03 3.36
CA ARG A 60 3.59 -11.91 2.56
C ARG A 60 4.20 -13.31 2.42
N ILE A 61 5.49 -13.40 2.11
CA ILE A 61 6.20 -14.68 1.99
C ILE A 61 6.17 -15.44 3.32
N LEU A 62 6.44 -14.77 4.44
CA LEU A 62 6.37 -15.41 5.77
C LEU A 62 4.96 -15.92 6.09
N ALA A 63 3.93 -15.16 5.73
CA ALA A 63 2.54 -15.56 5.92
C ALA A 63 2.15 -16.74 5.01
N GLU A 64 2.70 -16.83 3.80
CA GLU A 64 2.52 -17.97 2.90
C GLU A 64 3.13 -19.24 3.50
N TRP A 65 4.35 -19.17 4.03
CA TRP A 65 4.98 -20.31 4.70
C TRP A 65 4.22 -20.76 5.95
N GLN A 66 3.71 -19.82 6.75
CA GLN A 66 2.90 -20.16 7.93
C GLN A 66 1.65 -20.97 7.57
N LYS A 67 1.04 -20.72 6.40
CA LYS A 67 -0.14 -21.46 5.92
C LYS A 67 0.17 -22.87 5.39
N MET A 68 1.45 -23.15 5.10
CA MET A 68 1.91 -24.45 4.60
C MET A 68 2.25 -25.43 5.74
N ASN A 69 2.36 -24.93 6.97
CA ASN A 69 2.53 -25.69 8.21
C ASN A 69 1.19 -25.90 8.91
#